data_AF-A0A4Q7NS19-F1
#
_entry.id   AF-A0A4Q7NS19-F1
#
_cell.length_a   1.000
_cell.length_b   1.000
_cell.length_c   1.000
_cell.angle_alpha   90.00
_cell.angle_beta   90.00
_cell.angle_gamma   90.00
#
_symmetry.space_group_name_H-M   'P 1'
#
loop_
_entity.id
_entity.type
_entity.pdbx_description
1 polymer ?
#
loop_
_entity_poly.entity_id
_entity_poly.type
_entity_poly.pdbx_seq_one_letter_code
_entity_poly.pdbx_strand_id
1 'polypeptide(L)'
;MAADRTSAITPPPPRRKLERYADEDAAWEFVRSQWLGHLCWAREDGFAQALPMMYAASGSTVWLHGSTGGGLGLRAREAELPASLTVTQLDGIVLARSAVHHSLNYSSVLAHGRLRLVTDEPTKREAFDALLDAVWSGRSTASRPADSRELAATAVLALEVDAITLKRRTGGPVDDEADLALPHWAGVVPLRTVQGTPEPAADLRSGTLGP
;
A
#
# COMPACT_ATOMS: atom_id res chain seq x y z
N MET A 1 -24.89 -3.75 -21.52
CA MET A 1 -25.61 -3.77 -20.23
C MET A 1 -24.71 -3.07 -19.22
N ALA A 2 -25.07 -1.86 -18.80
CA ALA A 2 -24.30 -1.14 -17.77
C ALA A 2 -24.45 -1.92 -16.45
N ALA A 3 -23.33 -2.40 -15.91
CA ALA A 3 -23.32 -3.02 -14.59
C ALA A 3 -23.83 -2.01 -13.57
N ASP A 4 -24.78 -2.45 -12.74
CA ASP A 4 -25.34 -1.72 -11.61
C ASP A 4 -24.20 -1.09 -10.78
N ARG A 5 -24.17 0.25 -10.73
CA ARG A 5 -23.05 1.05 -10.20
C ARG A 5 -23.14 1.29 -8.68
N THR A 6 -23.96 0.53 -7.96
CA THR A 6 -24.47 1.02 -6.66
C THR A 6 -24.28 0.11 -5.44
N SER A 7 -23.69 -1.09 -5.56
CA SER A 7 -23.29 -1.82 -4.34
C SER A 7 -21.89 -1.40 -3.91
N ALA A 8 -21.79 -0.67 -2.80
CA ALA A 8 -20.54 -0.53 -2.06
C ALA A 8 -19.97 -1.94 -1.82
N ILE A 9 -18.67 -2.12 -2.12
CA ILE A 9 -18.01 -3.39 -1.83
C ILE A 9 -17.87 -3.46 -0.31
N THR A 10 -18.79 -4.17 0.35
CA THR A 10 -18.59 -4.54 1.74
C THR A 10 -17.53 -5.65 1.77
N PRO A 11 -16.34 -5.42 2.34
CA PRO A 11 -15.34 -6.47 2.45
C PRO A 11 -15.96 -7.59 3.28
N PRO A 12 -15.71 -8.86 2.93
CA PRO A 12 -16.27 -9.97 3.69
C PRO A 12 -15.86 -9.79 5.16
N PRO A 13 -16.82 -9.91 6.11
CA PRO A 13 -16.52 -9.64 7.51
C PRO A 13 -15.39 -10.55 7.98
N PRO A 14 -14.51 -10.05 8.87
CA PRO A 14 -13.43 -10.84 9.39
C PRO A 14 -13.99 -12.10 10.06
N ARG A 15 -13.50 -13.27 9.65
CA ARG A 15 -14.03 -14.57 10.14
C ARG A 15 -13.31 -15.10 11.37
N ARG A 16 -12.14 -14.56 11.71
CA ARG A 16 -11.25 -15.10 12.75
C ARG A 16 -10.35 -14.02 13.34
N LYS A 17 -10.08 -14.11 14.65
CA LYS A 17 -9.23 -13.17 15.40
C LYS A 17 -9.73 -11.72 15.29
N LEU A 18 -11.01 -11.51 15.63
CA LEU A 18 -11.69 -10.22 15.53
C LEU A 18 -10.98 -9.13 16.35
N GLU A 19 -10.38 -9.51 17.46
CA GLU A 19 -9.60 -8.64 18.35
C GLU A 19 -8.35 -8.03 17.68
N ARG A 20 -7.98 -8.51 16.48
CA ARG A 20 -6.85 -7.99 15.70
C ARG A 20 -7.23 -6.93 14.69
N TYR A 21 -8.52 -6.70 14.48
CA TYR A 21 -8.99 -5.69 13.53
C TYR A 21 -9.14 -4.35 14.24
N ALA A 22 -8.61 -3.30 13.61
CA ALA A 22 -8.75 -1.93 14.10
C ALA A 22 -9.92 -1.25 13.37
N ASP A 23 -10.30 -0.07 13.87
CA ASP A 23 -11.26 0.81 13.19
C ASP A 23 -10.70 1.38 11.88
N GLU A 24 -11.59 2.03 11.13
CA GLU A 24 -11.29 2.62 9.83
C GLU A 24 -10.29 3.78 9.91
N ASP A 25 -10.36 4.61 10.95
CA ASP A 25 -9.44 5.74 11.15
C ASP A 25 -8.00 5.25 11.32
N ALA A 26 -7.79 4.22 12.13
CA ALA A 26 -6.50 3.57 12.29
C ALA A 26 -6.00 2.92 11.00
N ALA A 27 -6.92 2.43 10.14
CA ALA A 27 -6.57 1.86 8.85
C ALA A 27 -6.06 2.94 7.88
N TRP A 28 -6.72 4.09 7.84
CA TRP A 28 -6.30 5.25 7.06
C TRP A 28 -5.01 5.88 7.58
N GLU A 29 -4.82 5.95 8.91
CA GLU A 29 -3.55 6.38 9.50
C GLU A 29 -2.41 5.44 9.07
N PHE A 30 -2.60 4.12 9.19
CA PHE A 30 -1.60 3.15 8.78
C PHE A 30 -1.27 3.27 7.30
N VAL A 31 -2.27 3.29 6.41
CA VAL A 31 -2.01 3.36 4.97
C VAL A 31 -1.32 4.67 4.57
N ARG A 32 -1.54 5.78 5.28
CA ARG A 32 -0.83 7.05 5.03
C ARG A 32 0.61 7.06 5.53
N SER A 33 0.95 6.20 6.50
CA SER A 33 2.32 6.06 7.01
C SER A 33 3.25 5.21 6.12
N GLN A 34 2.72 4.63 5.05
CA GLN A 34 3.46 3.76 4.14
C GLN A 34 3.36 4.33 2.72
N TRP A 35 4.32 3.96 1.86
CA TRP A 35 4.43 4.48 0.49
C TRP A 35 4.55 3.38 -0.57
N LEU A 36 4.53 2.10 -0.17
CA LEU A 36 4.61 0.94 -1.05
C LEU A 36 3.46 -0.04 -0.75
N GLY A 37 2.71 -0.40 -1.78
CA GLY A 37 1.62 -1.36 -1.68
C GLY A 37 1.56 -2.27 -2.91
N HIS A 38 0.74 -3.30 -2.83
CA HIS A 38 0.46 -4.21 -3.94
C HIS A 38 -0.94 -3.91 -4.46
N LEU A 39 -1.01 -3.33 -5.66
CA LEU A 39 -2.27 -3.13 -6.36
C LEU A 39 -2.68 -4.44 -7.02
N CYS A 40 -3.88 -4.90 -6.71
CA CYS A 40 -4.42 -6.18 -7.13
C CYS A 40 -5.68 -5.98 -7.96
N TRP A 41 -5.81 -6.74 -9.06
CA TRP A 41 -7.01 -6.75 -9.90
C TRP A 41 -7.16 -8.07 -10.64
N ALA A 42 -8.38 -8.37 -11.09
CA ALA A 42 -8.65 -9.51 -11.94
C ALA A 42 -8.33 -9.18 -13.41
N ARG A 43 -7.64 -10.08 -14.10
CA ARG A 43 -7.43 -10.01 -15.55
C ARG A 43 -8.53 -10.73 -16.30
N GLU A 44 -8.74 -10.32 -17.54
CA GLU A 44 -9.74 -10.91 -18.45
C GLU A 44 -9.49 -12.39 -18.76
N ASP A 45 -8.24 -12.82 -18.73
CA ASP A 45 -7.84 -14.23 -18.89
C ASP A 45 -8.02 -15.06 -17.60
N GLY A 46 -8.68 -14.50 -16.58
CA GLY A 46 -9.02 -15.18 -15.34
C GLY A 46 -7.92 -15.19 -14.27
N PHE A 47 -6.73 -14.68 -14.57
CA PHE A 47 -5.66 -14.58 -13.57
C PHE A 47 -5.81 -13.34 -12.68
N ALA A 48 -5.50 -13.48 -11.40
CA ALA A 48 -5.29 -12.34 -10.53
C ALA A 48 -3.91 -11.73 -10.80
N GLN A 49 -3.83 -10.40 -10.87
CA GLN A 49 -2.59 -9.66 -10.89
C GLN A 49 -2.36 -9.00 -9.53
N ALA A 50 -1.11 -8.98 -9.08
CA ALA A 50 -0.65 -8.15 -7.98
C ALA A 50 0.62 -7.43 -8.45
N LEU A 51 0.63 -6.10 -8.38
CA LEU A 51 1.75 -5.28 -8.83
C LEU A 51 2.24 -4.40 -7.66
N PRO A 52 3.52 -4.49 -7.25
CA PRO A 52 4.07 -3.56 -6.28
C PRO A 52 4.13 -2.16 -6.91
N MET A 53 3.58 -1.18 -6.21
CA MET A 53 3.49 0.20 -6.65
C MET A 53 3.73 1.16 -5.49
N MET A 54 4.44 2.25 -5.79
CA MET A 54 4.41 3.42 -4.94
C MET A 54 3.00 4.02 -4.96
N TYR A 55 2.54 4.50 -3.82
CA TYR A 55 1.25 5.18 -3.71
C TYR A 55 1.32 6.34 -2.70
N ALA A 56 0.31 7.19 -2.75
CA ALA A 56 -0.01 8.14 -1.69
C ALA A 56 -1.51 8.05 -1.36
N ALA A 57 -1.88 8.21 -0.08
CA ALA A 57 -3.28 8.20 0.34
C ALA A 57 -3.68 9.58 0.85
N SER A 58 -4.78 10.14 0.34
CA SER A 58 -5.32 11.43 0.76
C SER A 58 -6.85 11.39 0.73
N GLY A 59 -7.50 11.85 1.80
CA GLY A 59 -8.94 11.65 1.98
C GLY A 59 -9.29 10.17 1.89
N SER A 60 -10.27 9.83 1.04
CA SER A 60 -10.70 8.47 0.70
C SER A 60 -10.08 7.92 -0.58
N THR A 61 -9.06 8.59 -1.12
CA THR A 61 -8.46 8.25 -2.41
C THR A 61 -7.01 7.79 -2.24
N VAL A 62 -6.64 6.75 -2.96
CA VAL A 62 -5.24 6.34 -3.13
C VAL A 62 -4.78 6.72 -4.54
N TRP A 63 -3.72 7.52 -4.61
CA TRP A 63 -3.05 7.93 -5.84
C TRP A 63 -1.95 6.96 -6.20
N LEU A 64 -1.90 6.57 -7.47
CA LEU A 64 -0.83 5.77 -8.06
C LEU A 64 -0.42 6.37 -9.41
N HIS A 65 0.73 5.98 -9.94
CA HIS A 65 1.13 6.37 -11.29
C HIS A 65 1.80 5.22 -12.05
N GLY A 66 1.84 5.34 -13.38
CA GLY A 66 2.51 4.40 -14.26
C GLY A 66 2.59 4.93 -15.70
N SER A 67 2.99 4.07 -16.63
CA SER A 67 3.01 4.43 -18.05
C SER A 67 1.60 4.48 -18.65
N THR A 68 1.33 5.50 -19.48
CA THR A 68 0.09 5.59 -20.27
C THR A 68 -0.10 4.43 -21.25
N GLY A 69 0.98 3.83 -21.76
CA GLY A 69 0.95 2.65 -22.63
C GLY A 69 1.01 1.32 -21.87
N GLY A 70 1.12 1.36 -20.53
CA GLY A 70 1.13 0.15 -19.71
C GLY A 70 -0.27 -0.46 -19.61
N GLY A 71 -0.35 -1.77 -19.41
CA GLY A 71 -1.63 -2.50 -19.36
C GLY A 71 -2.62 -1.95 -18.33
N LEU A 72 -2.15 -1.44 -17.19
CA LEU A 72 -3.01 -0.82 -16.17
C LEU A 72 -3.57 0.54 -16.61
N GLY A 73 -2.73 1.39 -17.24
CA GLY A 73 -3.14 2.70 -17.75
C GLY A 73 -4.12 2.58 -18.92
N LEU A 74 -3.93 1.59 -19.79
CA LEU A 74 -4.87 1.28 -20.88
C LEU A 74 -6.22 0.80 -20.34
N ARG A 75 -6.23 -0.13 -19.39
CA ARG A 75 -7.48 -0.66 -18.81
C ARG A 75 -8.28 0.41 -18.08
N ALA A 76 -7.63 1.23 -17.27
CA ALA A 76 -8.29 2.31 -16.53
C ALA A 76 -8.85 3.43 -17.42
N ARG A 77 -8.47 3.48 -18.72
CA ARG A 77 -9.07 4.39 -19.72
C ARG A 77 -10.41 3.90 -20.24
N GLU A 78 -10.57 2.58 -20.35
CA GLU A 78 -11.77 1.97 -20.95
C GLU A 78 -12.94 2.01 -19.97
N ALA A 79 -12.68 1.71 -18.70
CA ALA A 79 -13.65 1.77 -17.63
C ALA A 79 -12.98 1.82 -16.25
N GLU A 80 -13.76 2.15 -15.22
CA GLU A 80 -13.35 1.91 -13.84
C GLU A 80 -13.06 0.42 -13.63
N LEU A 81 -11.93 0.13 -12.98
CA LEU A 81 -11.46 -1.22 -12.72
C LEU A 81 -11.61 -1.52 -11.22
N PRO A 82 -12.43 -2.51 -10.81
CA PRO A 82 -12.41 -3.01 -9.45
C PRO A 82 -11.02 -3.50 -9.08
N ALA A 83 -10.47 -2.95 -8.01
CA ALA A 83 -9.12 -3.22 -7.58
C ALA A 83 -9.03 -3.21 -6.04
N SER A 84 -7.93 -3.74 -5.52
CA SER A 84 -7.59 -3.58 -4.12
C SER A 84 -6.13 -3.20 -3.94
N LEU A 85 -5.84 -2.42 -2.91
CA LEU A 85 -4.48 -2.15 -2.46
C LEU A 85 -4.22 -2.94 -1.17
N THR A 86 -3.17 -3.75 -1.17
CA THR A 86 -2.67 -4.41 0.04
C THR A 86 -1.35 -3.78 0.49
N VAL A 87 -1.28 -3.37 1.74
CA VAL A 87 -0.09 -2.78 2.36
C VAL A 87 0.26 -3.59 3.60
N THR A 88 1.53 -3.93 3.79
CA THR A 88 1.96 -4.76 4.94
C THR A 88 3.28 -4.24 5.49
N GLN A 89 3.31 -4.02 6.79
CA GLN A 89 4.53 -3.79 7.58
C GLN A 89 4.78 -5.02 8.45
N LEU A 90 6.02 -5.49 8.45
CA LEU A 90 6.47 -6.61 9.25
C LEU A 90 7.27 -6.11 10.46
N ASP A 91 6.81 -6.44 11.67
CA ASP A 91 7.33 -5.89 12.93
C ASP A 91 8.10 -6.92 13.77
N GLY A 92 7.98 -8.21 13.46
CA GLY A 92 8.76 -9.24 14.15
C GLY A 92 8.45 -10.67 13.75
N ILE A 93 9.41 -11.55 14.01
CA ILE A 93 9.27 -13.00 13.85
C ILE A 93 8.89 -13.58 15.21
N VAL A 94 7.79 -14.31 15.27
CA VAL A 94 7.36 -14.98 16.51
C VAL A 94 7.73 -16.45 16.44
N LEU A 95 8.65 -16.85 17.31
CA LEU A 95 9.13 -18.21 17.43
C LEU A 95 8.48 -18.87 18.65
N ALA A 96 7.70 -19.91 18.39
CA ALA A 96 7.01 -20.72 19.40
C ALA A 96 7.77 -22.01 19.69
N ARG A 97 7.35 -22.76 20.70
CA ARG A 97 7.93 -24.07 21.03
C ARG A 97 7.43 -25.16 20.10
N SER A 98 6.20 -25.05 19.63
CA SER A 98 5.58 -25.96 18.67
C SER A 98 5.54 -25.38 17.26
N ALA A 99 5.76 -26.24 16.26
CA ALA A 99 5.89 -25.87 14.87
C ALA A 99 4.66 -25.13 14.29
N VAL A 100 3.47 -25.36 14.86
CA VAL A 100 2.21 -24.78 14.37
C VAL A 100 1.90 -23.40 14.97
N HIS A 101 2.62 -22.99 16.01
CA HIS A 101 2.40 -21.73 16.73
C HIS A 101 3.36 -20.60 16.31
N HIS A 102 4.32 -20.89 15.42
CA HIS A 102 5.15 -19.86 14.80
C HIS A 102 4.30 -18.85 14.02
N SER A 103 4.70 -17.57 14.05
CA SER A 103 3.94 -16.51 13.42
C SER A 103 4.78 -15.26 13.16
N LEU A 104 4.13 -14.17 12.79
CA LEU A 104 4.74 -12.87 12.55
C LEU A 104 3.96 -11.78 13.30
N ASN A 105 4.64 -10.79 13.86
CA ASN A 105 4.03 -9.53 14.25
C ASN A 105 4.01 -8.62 13.02
N TYR A 106 2.84 -8.06 12.70
CA TYR A 106 2.63 -7.28 11.49
C TYR A 106 1.43 -6.35 11.61
N SER A 107 1.40 -5.34 10.75
CA SER A 107 0.23 -4.52 10.46
C SER A 107 -0.06 -4.61 8.96
N SER A 108 -1.32 -4.84 8.57
CA SER A 108 -1.69 -4.95 7.16
C SER A 108 -3.04 -4.33 6.88
N VAL A 109 -3.08 -3.54 5.80
CA VAL A 109 -4.30 -2.95 5.24
C VAL A 109 -4.68 -3.68 3.96
N LEU A 110 -5.99 -3.89 3.80
CA LEU A 110 -6.62 -4.22 2.54
C LEU A 110 -7.70 -3.17 2.25
N ALA A 111 -7.48 -2.37 1.21
CA ALA A 111 -8.42 -1.36 0.71
C ALA A 111 -9.02 -1.84 -0.60
N HIS A 112 -10.35 -1.97 -0.67
CA HIS A 112 -11.08 -2.28 -1.91
C HIS A 112 -11.66 -1.00 -2.49
N GLY A 113 -11.68 -0.91 -3.82
CA GLY A 113 -12.22 0.27 -4.47
C GLY A 113 -12.28 0.14 -5.99
N ARG A 114 -12.47 1.29 -6.61
CA ARG A 114 -12.55 1.45 -8.07
C ARG A 114 -11.41 2.32 -8.55
N LEU A 115 -10.58 1.73 -9.39
CA LEU A 115 -9.46 2.40 -10.02
C LEU A 115 -9.92 3.10 -11.29
N ARG A 116 -9.66 4.40 -11.39
CA ARG A 116 -9.94 5.21 -12.58
C ARG A 116 -8.70 5.96 -13.05
N LEU A 117 -8.64 6.28 -14.34
CA LEU A 117 -7.64 7.21 -14.85
C LEU A 117 -8.01 8.66 -14.48
N VAL A 118 -7.02 9.43 -14.03
CA VAL A 118 -7.11 10.89 -13.91
C VAL A 118 -6.78 11.53 -15.25
N THR A 119 -7.68 12.37 -15.76
CA THR A 119 -7.59 12.93 -17.11
C THR A 119 -7.26 14.42 -17.13
N ASP A 120 -7.66 15.19 -16.12
CA ASP A 120 -7.38 16.62 -16.03
C ASP A 120 -5.99 16.89 -15.44
N GLU A 121 -5.31 17.90 -16.00
CA GLU A 121 -3.95 18.25 -15.59
C GLU A 121 -3.83 18.73 -14.13
N PRO A 122 -4.74 19.57 -13.59
CA PRO A 122 -4.67 20.00 -12.19
C PRO A 122 -4.65 18.84 -11.20
N THR A 123 -5.58 17.88 -11.33
CA THR A 123 -5.65 16.71 -10.45
C THR A 123 -4.41 15.81 -10.61
N LYS A 124 -3.87 15.68 -11.84
CA LYS A 124 -2.61 14.96 -12.05
C LYS A 124 -1.46 15.58 -11.27
N ARG A 125 -1.36 16.91 -11.25
CA ARG A 125 -0.31 17.63 -10.51
C ARG A 125 -0.44 17.39 -9.02
N GLU A 126 -1.64 17.56 -8.47
CA GLU A 126 -1.92 17.31 -7.05
C GLU A 126 -1.57 15.87 -6.64
N ALA A 127 -1.94 14.89 -7.45
CA ALA A 127 -1.62 13.49 -7.20
C ALA A 127 -0.12 13.21 -7.25
N PHE A 128 0.62 13.85 -8.17
CA PHE A 128 2.07 13.74 -8.25
C PHE A 128 2.77 14.35 -7.04
N ASP A 129 2.34 15.53 -6.62
CA ASP A 129 2.88 16.19 -5.44
C ASP A 129 2.65 15.31 -4.19
N ALA A 130 1.44 14.77 -4.05
CA ALA A 130 1.13 13.82 -2.98
C ALA A 130 2.01 12.55 -3.02
N LEU A 131 2.26 11.98 -4.21
CA LEU A 131 3.13 10.82 -4.38
C LEU A 131 4.57 11.10 -3.95
N LEU A 132 5.12 12.27 -4.31
CA LEU A 132 6.47 12.67 -3.94
C LEU A 132 6.58 12.92 -2.43
N ASP A 133 5.61 13.65 -1.87
CA ASP A 133 5.61 14.01 -0.45
C ASP A 133 5.31 12.83 0.48
N ALA A 134 4.63 11.80 -0.01
CA ALA A 134 4.43 10.55 0.72
C ALA A 134 5.75 9.77 0.95
N VAL A 135 6.67 9.83 -0.02
CA VAL A 135 7.99 9.18 0.12
C VAL A 135 8.94 10.05 0.94
N TRP A 136 8.92 11.36 0.69
CA TRP A 136 9.81 12.29 1.36
C TRP A 136 9.13 13.64 1.50
N SER A 137 8.86 14.04 2.74
CA SER A 137 8.16 15.29 3.03
C SER A 137 8.84 16.50 2.37
N GLY A 138 8.08 17.27 1.60
CA GLY A 138 8.56 18.46 0.88
C GLY A 138 9.24 18.17 -0.46
N ARG A 139 9.33 16.90 -0.88
CA ARG A 139 10.00 16.50 -2.13
C ARG A 139 9.35 17.08 -3.37
N SER A 140 8.04 17.30 -3.36
CA SER A 140 7.30 17.96 -4.44
C SER A 140 7.89 19.33 -4.80
N THR A 141 8.33 20.09 -3.80
CA THR A 141 8.93 21.42 -3.97
C THR A 141 10.45 21.42 -4.09
N ALA A 142 11.11 20.34 -3.68
CA ALA A 142 12.55 20.16 -3.80
C ALA A 142 13.00 19.67 -5.20
N SER A 143 12.05 19.45 -6.11
CA SER A 143 12.29 19.08 -7.51
C SER A 143 11.58 20.06 -8.43
N ARG A 144 12.02 20.20 -9.68
CA ARG A 144 11.22 20.98 -10.65
C ARG A 144 9.86 20.29 -10.86
N PRO A 145 8.76 21.05 -11.04
CA PRO A 145 7.50 20.46 -11.43
C PRO A 145 7.59 19.70 -12.76
N ALA A 146 6.71 18.72 -12.95
CA ALA A 146 6.53 18.05 -14.22
C ALA A 146 5.98 19.03 -15.28
N ASP A 147 6.52 18.96 -16.48
CA ASP A 147 5.97 19.71 -17.62
C ASP A 147 4.74 19.00 -18.22
N SER A 148 4.00 19.68 -19.09
CA SER A 148 2.78 19.12 -19.69
C SER A 148 3.05 17.88 -20.56
N ARG A 149 4.25 17.73 -21.14
CA ARG A 149 4.62 16.56 -21.93
C ARG A 149 4.84 15.34 -21.02
N GLU A 150 5.52 15.54 -19.89
CA GLU A 150 5.75 14.51 -18.88
C GLU A 150 4.43 14.04 -18.24
N LEU A 151 3.53 14.99 -17.93
CA LEU A 151 2.19 14.68 -17.41
C LEU A 151 1.30 13.96 -18.45
N ALA A 152 1.45 14.29 -19.74
CA ALA A 152 0.74 13.59 -20.80
C ALA A 152 1.23 12.14 -20.99
N ALA A 153 2.54 11.89 -20.80
CA ALA A 153 3.15 10.56 -20.90
C ALA A 153 2.86 9.68 -19.68
N THR A 154 2.47 10.27 -18.55
CA THR A 154 2.21 9.57 -17.29
C THR A 154 0.72 9.29 -17.08
N ALA A 155 0.39 8.03 -16.82
CA ALA A 155 -0.91 7.66 -16.30
C ALA A 155 -0.92 7.90 -14.79
N VAL A 156 -1.84 8.75 -14.34
CA VAL A 156 -2.15 8.92 -12.91
C VAL A 156 -3.47 8.20 -12.67
N LEU A 157 -3.50 7.40 -11.62
CA LEU A 157 -4.62 6.55 -11.28
C LEU A 157 -5.13 6.93 -9.90
N ALA A 158 -6.45 6.96 -9.76
CA ALA A 158 -7.13 7.18 -8.49
C ALA A 158 -7.88 5.91 -8.15
N LEU A 159 -7.53 5.28 -7.02
CA LEU A 159 -8.36 4.25 -6.41
C LEU A 159 -9.26 4.94 -5.40
N GLU A 160 -10.53 5.12 -5.75
CA GLU A 160 -11.55 5.56 -4.80
C GLU A 160 -11.87 4.37 -3.90
N VAL A 161 -11.58 4.49 -2.60
CA VAL A 161 -11.69 3.39 -1.65
C VAL A 161 -13.12 3.29 -1.15
N ASP A 162 -13.77 2.16 -1.44
CA ASP A 162 -15.12 1.84 -0.98
C ASP A 162 -15.10 1.27 0.44
N ALA A 163 -14.03 0.54 0.79
CA ALA A 163 -13.85 -0.04 2.10
C ALA A 163 -12.40 -0.38 2.41
N ILE A 164 -12.02 -0.16 3.66
CA ILE A 164 -10.66 -0.41 4.15
C ILE A 164 -10.71 -1.25 5.43
N THR A 165 -9.78 -2.21 5.55
CA THR A 165 -9.64 -3.02 6.75
C THR A 165 -8.20 -3.05 7.18
N LEU A 166 -7.95 -2.90 8.49
CA LEU A 166 -6.64 -3.02 9.09
C LEU A 166 -6.63 -4.19 10.06
N LYS A 167 -5.62 -5.05 9.93
CA LYS A 167 -5.35 -6.14 10.85
C LYS A 167 -3.94 -6.00 11.43
N ARG A 168 -3.84 -6.08 12.76
CA ARG A 168 -2.58 -6.02 13.51
C ARG A 168 -2.37 -7.29 14.33
N ARG A 169 -1.16 -7.83 14.34
CA ARG A 169 -0.72 -8.86 15.29
C ARG A 169 0.52 -8.35 16.02
N THR A 170 0.45 -8.34 17.33
CA THR A 170 1.57 -8.02 18.23
C THR A 170 1.68 -9.09 19.32
N GLY A 171 2.74 -9.03 20.13
CA GLY A 171 2.94 -9.93 21.26
C GLY A 171 3.77 -11.18 20.96
N GLY A 172 3.87 -12.07 21.96
CA GLY A 172 4.68 -13.28 21.93
C GLY A 172 4.03 -14.49 21.25
N PRO A 173 4.70 -15.65 21.29
CA PRO A 173 4.09 -16.93 20.92
C PRO A 173 2.93 -17.25 21.86
N VAL A 174 1.93 -17.98 21.34
CA VAL A 174 0.80 -18.50 22.12
C VAL A 174 0.92 -20.02 22.06
N ASP A 175 1.81 -20.57 22.88
CA ASP A 175 2.01 -22.02 23.01
C ASP A 175 0.84 -22.66 23.78
N ASP A 176 0.57 -23.93 23.51
CA ASP A 176 -0.34 -24.71 24.34
C ASP A 176 0.33 -25.06 25.68
N GLU A 177 -0.45 -25.26 26.74
CA GLU A 177 0.07 -25.54 28.08
C GLU A 177 1.04 -26.73 28.11
N ALA A 178 0.74 -27.77 27.32
CA ALA A 178 1.57 -28.97 27.21
C ALA A 178 2.96 -28.71 26.60
N ASP A 179 3.11 -27.65 25.81
CA ASP A 179 4.35 -27.31 25.12
C ASP A 179 5.29 -26.46 26.00
N LEU A 180 4.81 -25.85 27.08
CA LEU A 180 5.58 -24.90 27.89
C LEU A 180 6.84 -25.52 28.52
N ALA A 181 6.80 -26.82 28.82
CA ALA A 181 7.92 -27.57 29.39
C ALA A 181 8.92 -28.08 28.33
N LEU A 182 8.63 -27.95 27.03
CA LEU A 182 9.53 -28.38 25.98
C LEU A 182 10.84 -27.57 26.00
N PRO A 183 12.00 -28.21 25.74
CA PRO A 183 13.30 -27.55 25.79
C PRO A 183 13.59 -26.76 24.50
N HIS A 184 12.64 -25.94 24.05
CA HIS A 184 12.74 -25.11 22.86
C HIS A 184 12.68 -23.62 23.24
N TRP A 185 13.55 -22.82 22.61
CA TRP A 185 13.51 -21.36 22.77
C TRP A 185 12.24 -20.80 22.13
N ALA A 186 11.60 -19.84 22.81
CA ALA A 186 10.40 -19.18 22.32
C ALA A 186 10.44 -17.69 22.67
N GLY A 187 9.99 -16.85 21.73
CA GLY A 187 10.08 -15.41 21.86
C GLY A 187 9.77 -14.68 20.56
N VAL A 188 10.14 -13.40 20.52
CA VAL A 188 9.98 -12.54 19.35
C VAL A 188 11.35 -12.02 18.95
N VAL A 189 11.65 -12.07 17.65
CA VAL A 189 12.76 -11.33 17.04
C VAL A 189 12.17 -10.08 16.39
N PRO A 190 12.33 -8.89 16.98
CA PRO A 190 11.77 -7.66 16.41
C PRO A 190 12.42 -7.32 15.07
N LEU A 191 11.62 -6.81 14.14
CA LEU A 191 12.07 -6.32 12.84
C LEU A 191 11.73 -4.84 12.72
N ARG A 192 12.61 -4.08 12.06
CA ARG A 192 12.43 -2.65 11.80
C ARG A 192 13.00 -2.29 10.45
N THR A 193 12.29 -1.44 9.73
CA THR A 193 12.82 -0.74 8.56
C THR A 193 13.44 0.57 9.04
N VAL A 194 14.69 0.82 8.66
CA VAL A 194 15.40 2.06 8.99
C VAL A 194 15.92 2.68 7.70
N GLN A 195 15.78 4.00 7.57
CA GLN A 195 16.40 4.73 6.47
C GLN A 195 17.92 4.74 6.70
N GLY A 196 18.67 4.45 5.63
CA GLY A 196 20.12 4.58 5.62
C GLY A 196 20.57 6.02 5.41
N THR A 197 21.89 6.21 5.37
CA THR A 197 22.49 7.49 4.95
C THR A 197 22.19 7.73 3.46
N PRO A 198 21.73 8.95 3.05
CA PRO A 198 21.54 9.27 1.65
C PRO A 198 22.83 9.13 0.83
N GLU A 199 22.75 8.44 -0.30
CA GLU A 199 23.86 8.28 -1.25
C GLU A 199 23.66 9.25 -2.42
N PRO A 200 24.58 10.21 -2.63
CA PRO A 200 24.43 11.18 -3.72
C PRO A 200 24.61 10.51 -5.09
N ALA A 201 23.86 10.98 -6.09
CA ALA A 201 24.05 10.57 -7.46
C ALA A 201 25.47 10.92 -7.96
N ALA A 202 26.05 10.07 -8.82
CA ALA A 202 27.41 10.25 -9.31
C ALA A 202 27.62 11.54 -10.11
N ASP A 203 26.55 12.08 -10.70
CA ASP A 203 26.51 13.31 -11.48
C ASP A 203 25.93 14.51 -10.70
N LEU A 204 25.70 14.36 -9.38
CA LEU A 204 25.22 15.45 -8.55
C LEU A 204 26.24 16.58 -8.54
N ARG A 205 25.79 17.79 -8.87
CA ARG A 205 26.63 18.99 -8.86
C ARG A 205 27.31 19.16 -7.50
N SER A 206 28.62 19.37 -7.51
CA SER A 206 29.39 19.63 -6.29
C SER A 206 28.82 20.81 -5.51
N GLY A 207 28.71 20.65 -4.19
CA GLY A 207 28.14 21.65 -3.28
C GLY A 207 26.61 21.65 -3.20
N THR A 208 25.90 20.80 -3.97
CA THR A 208 24.47 20.59 -3.77
C THR A 208 24.23 19.81 -2.49
N LEU A 209 23.41 20.37 -1.59
CA LEU A 209 23.04 19.72 -0.35
C LEU A 209 22.07 18.56 -0.61
N GLY A 210 22.27 17.48 0.15
CA GLY A 210 21.31 16.39 0.23
C GLY A 210 20.01 16.82 0.90
N PRO A 211 19.01 15.94 0.90
CA PRO A 211 17.74 16.19 1.56
C PRO A 211 17.86 16.18 3.09
#